data_AF-A0AAN1T2I0-F1
#
_entry.id   AF-A0AAN1T2I0-F1
#
_cell.length_a   1.000
_cell.length_b   1.000
_cell.length_c   1.000
_cell.angle_alpha   90.00
_cell.angle_beta   90.00
_cell.angle_gamma   90.00
#
_symmetry.space_group_name_H-M   'P 1'
#
loop_
_entity.id
_entity.type
_entity.pdbx_description
1 polymer ?
#
loop_
_entity_poly.entity_id
_entity_poly.type
_entity_poly.pdbx_seq_one_letter_code
_entity_poly.pdbx_strand_id
1 'polypeptide(L)'
;MSKKFAIAAITLALAGCSLAPTYERPGVPVAAAWPANAKAGGARKVADTGIAQYYPDPRLQALIAASLEHNRDLRIATARIAEARGQYGIQKADRLPNVSANAGRSASSSPASTSFTGRQFKSQRYDVSLGLLAFELDFWGRVASLSEAAKASYLATESAQRAFRLSLIADVANAYLSAIELRERVQLAASTAKTRAEFRELTSRRRDVGVAGDLDFLAAEGAYQAAVAEQASLEQQQAAAENLLDVLVGQPVAQMKNLPAGRSLAEQGIAPDLIAGLPAEVLLQRPDVLAAEQQLIAANANIGAARAAFLPRITLTGSVGTASRTLAGLFGPGSDAWSFQPSLTQPLFDAGRNSASLDVAEARKVIAVAEYEKAIQQAFREVADVLNARENLAKQLAAQEANAQAQSLRLKLVEARYKADIANYLELLDAQRDSFSAQQGAVQVRRALLSNAAQLYKALAGQAAQ
;
A
#
# COMPACT_ATOMS: atom_id res chain seq x y z
N MET A 1 -49.36 24.95 -17.75
CA MET A 1 -48.14 24.44 -18.41
C MET A 1 -46.85 25.25 -18.14
N SER A 2 -46.91 26.48 -17.60
CA SER A 2 -45.72 27.34 -17.39
C SER A 2 -44.73 26.86 -16.29
N LYS A 3 -45.20 26.31 -15.17
CA LYS A 3 -44.31 25.91 -14.04
C LYS A 3 -43.37 24.74 -14.36
N LYS A 4 -43.80 23.75 -15.16
CA LYS A 4 -42.96 22.58 -15.50
C LYS A 4 -41.84 22.93 -16.50
N PHE A 5 -42.12 23.83 -17.45
CA PHE A 5 -41.11 24.36 -18.36
C PHE A 5 -40.10 25.28 -17.66
N ALA A 6 -40.54 26.07 -16.67
CA ALA A 6 -39.62 26.87 -15.85
C ALA A 6 -38.67 25.99 -15.02
N ILE A 7 -39.16 24.89 -14.42
CA ILE A 7 -38.33 23.92 -13.69
C ILE A 7 -37.35 23.18 -14.62
N ALA A 8 -37.79 22.83 -15.84
CA ALA A 8 -36.93 22.19 -16.85
C ALA A 8 -35.86 23.14 -17.43
N ALA A 9 -36.19 24.41 -17.64
CA ALA A 9 -35.24 25.43 -18.10
C ALA A 9 -34.23 25.82 -17.01
N ILE A 10 -34.66 25.88 -15.74
CA ILE A 10 -33.77 26.06 -14.58
C ILE A 10 -32.82 24.86 -14.48
N THR A 11 -33.31 23.62 -14.60
CA THR A 11 -32.44 22.43 -14.53
C THR A 11 -31.45 22.31 -15.70
N LEU A 12 -31.79 22.76 -16.92
CA LEU A 12 -30.82 22.84 -18.02
C LEU A 12 -29.80 23.99 -17.86
N ALA A 13 -30.21 25.13 -17.31
CA ALA A 13 -29.30 26.26 -17.04
C ALA A 13 -28.35 26.02 -15.86
N LEU A 14 -28.61 25.00 -15.03
CA LEU A 14 -27.71 24.52 -13.97
C LEU A 14 -26.67 23.49 -14.44
N ALA A 15 -26.61 23.16 -15.73
CA ALA A 15 -25.44 22.49 -16.30
C ALA A 15 -24.31 23.52 -16.44
N GLY A 16 -23.69 23.89 -15.31
CA GLY A 16 -22.59 24.85 -15.28
C GLY A 16 -21.44 24.41 -16.18
N CYS A 17 -20.79 25.37 -16.84
CA CYS A 17 -19.59 25.12 -17.62
C CYS A 17 -18.43 24.82 -16.67
N SER A 18 -17.79 23.65 -16.80
CA SER A 18 -16.56 23.36 -16.06
C SER A 18 -15.38 24.10 -16.68
N LEU A 19 -14.56 24.73 -15.83
CA LEU A 19 -13.31 25.39 -16.22
C LEU A 19 -12.07 24.49 -16.03
N ALA A 20 -12.28 23.25 -15.59
CA ALA A 20 -11.20 22.27 -15.51
C ALA A 20 -10.64 22.01 -16.92
N PRO A 21 -9.31 21.98 -17.11
CA PRO A 21 -8.72 21.53 -18.36
C PRO A 21 -9.21 20.13 -18.72
N THR A 22 -9.33 19.83 -20.02
CA THR A 22 -9.56 18.45 -20.47
C THR A 22 -8.43 17.57 -19.94
N TYR A 23 -8.79 16.45 -19.31
CA TYR A 23 -7.81 15.48 -18.88
C TYR A 23 -7.28 14.71 -20.08
N GLU A 24 -5.96 14.74 -20.25
CA GLU A 24 -5.25 13.92 -21.22
C GLU A 24 -4.23 13.09 -20.45
N ARG A 25 -4.23 11.79 -20.71
CA ARG A 25 -3.28 10.87 -20.08
C ARG A 25 -1.87 11.17 -20.62
N PRO A 26 -0.87 11.42 -19.76
CA PRO A 26 0.51 11.58 -20.19
C PRO A 26 1.03 10.35 -20.95
N GLY A 27 2.04 10.56 -21.80
CA GLY A 27 2.72 9.46 -22.49
C GLY A 27 3.39 8.48 -21.51
N VAL A 28 3.66 7.26 -21.97
CA VAL A 28 4.30 6.20 -21.16
C VAL A 28 5.83 6.32 -21.29
N PRO A 29 6.58 6.72 -20.24
CA PRO A 29 8.01 7.04 -20.36
C PRO A 29 8.91 5.81 -20.19
N VAL A 30 8.55 4.68 -20.80
CA VAL A 30 9.31 3.41 -20.75
C VAL A 30 9.35 2.74 -22.11
N ALA A 31 10.27 1.80 -22.30
CA ALA A 31 10.38 1.02 -23.53
C ALA A 31 9.12 0.16 -23.75
N ALA A 32 8.70 0.03 -25.01
CA ALA A 32 7.52 -0.77 -25.39
C ALA A 32 7.71 -2.28 -25.14
N ALA A 33 8.97 -2.75 -25.10
CA ALA A 33 9.31 -4.15 -24.90
C ALA A 33 10.19 -4.35 -23.65
N TRP A 34 10.04 -5.51 -23.04
CA TRP A 34 10.91 -5.94 -21.94
C TRP A 34 12.33 -6.26 -22.45
N PRO A 35 13.35 -6.19 -21.58
CA PRO A 35 14.70 -6.66 -21.91
C PRO A 35 14.69 -8.09 -22.48
N ALA A 36 15.57 -8.35 -23.46
CA ALA A 36 15.49 -9.42 -24.47
C ALA A 36 15.48 -10.91 -24.00
N ASN A 37 15.37 -11.18 -22.70
CA ASN A 37 15.36 -12.55 -22.14
C ASN A 37 13.94 -13.10 -21.86
N ALA A 38 12.89 -12.30 -22.07
CA ALA A 38 11.51 -12.76 -21.99
C ALA A 38 11.11 -13.47 -23.30
N LYS A 39 11.43 -14.77 -23.46
CA LYS A 39 10.89 -15.59 -24.57
C LYS A 39 9.36 -15.50 -24.54
N ALA A 40 8.72 -15.19 -25.68
CA ALA A 40 7.26 -15.04 -25.82
C ALA A 40 6.53 -16.39 -25.83
N GLY A 41 5.43 -16.51 -25.06
CA GLY A 41 4.77 -17.80 -24.76
C GLY A 41 3.84 -17.77 -23.54
N GLY A 42 2.67 -17.12 -23.64
CA GLY A 42 1.55 -17.37 -22.71
C GLY A 42 1.38 -16.38 -21.54
N ALA A 43 1.21 -15.09 -21.84
CA ALA A 43 0.97 -14.01 -20.87
C ALA A 43 -0.33 -14.11 -20.02
N ARG A 44 -1.27 -15.00 -20.36
CA ARG A 44 -2.65 -14.98 -19.81
C ARG A 44 -2.89 -15.91 -18.62
N LYS A 45 -1.90 -16.12 -17.74
CA LYS A 45 -2.08 -17.03 -16.58
C LYS A 45 -1.81 -16.42 -15.21
N VAL A 46 -0.91 -15.43 -15.04
CA VAL A 46 -0.61 -14.89 -13.70
C VAL A 46 -1.70 -13.99 -13.16
N ALA A 47 -2.21 -13.09 -14.01
CA ALA A 47 -3.29 -12.20 -13.63
C ALA A 47 -4.45 -13.07 -13.09
N ASP A 48 -4.90 -14.06 -13.86
CA ASP A 48 -6.07 -14.87 -13.54
C ASP A 48 -5.81 -15.99 -12.50
N THR A 49 -4.57 -16.22 -12.08
CA THR A 49 -4.26 -17.21 -11.03
C THR A 49 -4.60 -16.66 -9.65
N GLY A 50 -5.60 -17.26 -9.00
CA GLY A 50 -5.89 -16.99 -7.60
C GLY A 50 -4.73 -17.40 -6.67
N ILE A 51 -4.68 -16.78 -5.48
CA ILE A 51 -3.65 -16.99 -4.44
C ILE A 51 -3.40 -18.49 -4.18
N ALA A 52 -4.46 -19.28 -4.07
CA ALA A 52 -4.37 -20.72 -3.76
C ALA A 52 -3.68 -21.53 -4.87
N GLN A 53 -3.82 -21.12 -6.13
CA GLN A 53 -3.14 -21.77 -7.26
C GLN A 53 -1.68 -21.32 -7.36
N TYR A 54 -1.39 -20.06 -7.01
CA TYR A 54 -0.03 -19.51 -7.07
C TYR A 54 0.87 -19.98 -5.93
N TYR A 55 0.32 -20.12 -4.72
CA TYR A 55 1.03 -20.57 -3.52
C TYR A 55 0.50 -21.94 -3.05
N PRO A 56 1.06 -23.07 -3.49
CA PRO A 56 0.51 -24.40 -3.17
C PRO A 56 0.66 -24.86 -1.72
N ASP A 57 1.52 -24.21 -0.92
CA ASP A 57 1.70 -24.56 0.50
C ASP A 57 0.45 -24.17 1.32
N PRO A 58 -0.27 -25.14 1.91
CA PRO A 58 -1.52 -24.85 2.65
C PRO A 58 -1.28 -24.01 3.91
N ARG A 59 -0.09 -24.10 4.52
CA ARG A 59 0.26 -23.26 5.66
C ARG A 59 0.45 -21.81 5.21
N LEU A 60 1.14 -21.59 4.08
CA LEU A 60 1.29 -20.26 3.52
C LEU A 60 -0.06 -19.64 3.13
N GLN A 61 -0.94 -20.41 2.50
CA GLN A 61 -2.30 -19.95 2.18
C GLN A 61 -3.07 -19.51 3.44
N ALA A 62 -3.02 -20.30 4.51
CA ALA A 62 -3.67 -19.98 5.77
C ALA A 62 -3.09 -18.71 6.42
N LEU A 63 -1.77 -18.51 6.34
CA LEU A 63 -1.10 -17.30 6.85
C LEU A 63 -1.46 -16.06 6.02
N ILE A 64 -1.55 -16.17 4.69
CA ILE A 64 -2.02 -15.09 3.82
C ILE A 64 -3.48 -14.76 4.12
N ALA A 65 -4.35 -15.76 4.30
CA ALA A 65 -5.74 -15.51 4.66
C ALA A 65 -5.85 -14.78 6.00
N ALA A 66 -5.11 -15.23 7.02
CA ALA A 66 -5.08 -14.60 8.33
C ALA A 66 -4.51 -13.17 8.29
N SER A 67 -3.49 -12.90 7.47
CA SER A 67 -2.94 -11.54 7.32
C SER A 67 -3.96 -10.59 6.69
N LEU A 68 -4.72 -11.05 5.68
CA LEU A 68 -5.76 -10.25 5.04
C LEU A 68 -6.93 -9.94 6.00
N GLU A 69 -7.11 -10.74 7.04
CA GLU A 69 -8.15 -10.55 8.05
C GLU A 69 -7.67 -9.71 9.25
N HIS A 70 -6.44 -9.91 9.70
CA HIS A 70 -5.96 -9.39 10.98
C HIS A 70 -4.88 -8.32 10.87
N ASN A 71 -4.23 -8.13 9.72
CA ASN A 71 -3.19 -7.12 9.57
C ASN A 71 -3.73 -5.70 9.82
N ARG A 72 -3.05 -4.95 10.70
CA ARG A 72 -3.52 -3.64 11.16
C ARG A 72 -3.30 -2.54 10.12
N ASP A 73 -2.23 -2.63 9.34
CA ASP A 73 -1.96 -1.68 8.26
C ASP A 73 -2.96 -1.82 7.11
N LEU A 74 -3.38 -3.04 6.78
CA LEU A 74 -4.46 -3.27 5.81
C LEU A 74 -5.80 -2.71 6.31
N ARG A 75 -6.07 -2.85 7.62
CA ARG A 75 -7.26 -2.25 8.25
C ARG A 75 -7.22 -0.71 8.20
N ILE A 76 -6.05 -0.11 8.44
CA ILE A 76 -5.85 1.34 8.28
C ILE A 76 -6.05 1.76 6.83
N ALA A 77 -5.45 1.05 5.87
CA ALA A 77 -5.63 1.32 4.44
C ALA A 77 -7.11 1.23 4.00
N THR A 78 -7.85 0.27 4.56
CA THR A 78 -9.29 0.12 4.32
C THR A 78 -10.09 1.25 4.96
N ALA A 79 -9.74 1.68 6.18
CA ALA A 79 -10.40 2.82 6.85
C ALA A 79 -10.19 4.14 6.09
N ARG A 80 -9.01 4.33 5.46
CA ARG A 80 -8.74 5.50 4.59
C ARG A 80 -9.69 5.59 3.39
N ILE A 81 -10.21 4.47 2.89
CA ILE A 81 -11.25 4.47 1.85
C ILE A 81 -12.53 5.08 2.41
N ALA A 82 -12.96 4.67 3.60
CA ALA A 82 -14.17 5.20 4.24
C ALA A 82 -14.01 6.70 4.59
N GLU A 83 -12.83 7.10 5.06
CA GLU A 83 -12.49 8.52 5.29
C GLU A 83 -12.61 9.33 3.99
N ALA A 84 -11.96 8.90 2.91
CA ALA A 84 -12.00 9.59 1.62
C ALA A 84 -13.41 9.59 1.02
N ARG A 85 -14.19 8.52 1.20
CA ARG A 85 -15.61 8.46 0.82
C ARG A 85 -16.43 9.49 1.58
N GLY A 86 -16.20 9.64 2.88
CA GLY A 86 -16.83 10.65 3.72
C GLY A 86 -16.49 12.06 3.25
N GLN A 87 -15.22 12.34 2.98
CA GLN A 87 -14.75 13.62 2.43
C GLN A 87 -15.38 13.93 1.06
N TYR A 88 -15.45 12.94 0.16
CA TYR A 88 -16.19 13.09 -1.09
C TYR A 88 -17.68 13.37 -0.85
N GLY A 89 -18.31 12.69 0.11
CA GLY A 89 -19.68 12.94 0.53
C GLY A 89 -19.92 14.38 0.98
N ILE A 90 -19.00 14.96 1.76
CA ILE A 90 -19.04 16.37 2.20
C ILE A 90 -18.97 17.30 0.98
N GLN A 91 -17.98 17.12 0.11
CA GLN A 91 -17.83 17.96 -1.10
C GLN A 91 -19.00 17.82 -2.07
N LYS A 92 -19.61 16.63 -2.14
CA LYS A 92 -20.82 16.39 -2.92
C LYS A 92 -22.04 17.07 -2.31
N ALA A 93 -22.15 17.13 -0.98
CA ALA A 93 -23.24 17.81 -0.29
C ALA A 93 -23.20 19.32 -0.51
N ASP A 94 -22.01 19.93 -0.65
CA ASP A 94 -21.85 21.35 -0.95
C ASP A 94 -22.45 21.76 -2.33
N ARG A 95 -22.74 20.80 -3.21
CA ARG A 95 -23.47 21.03 -4.47
C ARG A 95 -24.96 21.25 -4.28
N LEU A 96 -25.48 21.01 -3.08
CA LEU A 96 -26.89 21.13 -2.73
C LEU A 96 -27.08 22.18 -1.64
N PRO A 97 -28.25 22.84 -1.61
CA PRO A 97 -28.57 23.80 -0.57
C PRO A 97 -28.67 23.10 0.81
N ASN A 98 -27.95 23.63 1.80
CA ASN A 98 -28.10 23.21 3.21
C ASN A 98 -29.18 24.07 3.89
N VAL A 99 -30.24 23.41 4.38
CA VAL A 99 -31.35 24.07 5.08
C VAL A 99 -31.24 23.80 6.57
N SER A 100 -31.14 24.84 7.38
CA SER A 100 -31.06 24.76 8.84
C SER A 100 -32.29 25.39 9.50
N ALA A 101 -32.68 24.86 10.66
CA ALA A 101 -33.59 25.56 11.56
C ALA A 101 -32.79 26.54 12.42
N ASN A 102 -33.19 27.80 12.43
CA ASN A 102 -32.55 28.88 13.15
C ASN A 102 -33.58 29.48 14.11
N ALA A 103 -33.25 29.56 15.39
CA ALA A 103 -34.02 30.26 16.40
C ALA A 103 -33.11 31.27 17.09
N GLY A 104 -33.54 32.52 17.19
CA GLY A 104 -32.71 33.58 17.72
C GLY A 104 -33.50 34.70 18.37
N ARG A 105 -32.84 35.40 19.30
CA ARG A 105 -33.30 36.67 19.84
C ARG A 105 -32.25 37.72 19.52
N SER A 106 -32.64 38.77 18.78
CA SER A 106 -31.84 39.98 18.64
C SER A 106 -32.43 41.06 19.54
N ALA A 107 -31.58 41.71 20.33
CA ALA A 107 -31.96 42.84 21.17
C ALA A 107 -30.89 43.91 21.08
N SER A 108 -31.29 45.15 20.84
CA SER A 108 -30.38 46.29 20.72
C SER A 108 -30.98 47.53 21.38
N SER A 109 -30.12 48.45 21.80
CA SER A 109 -30.53 49.75 22.33
C SER A 109 -29.73 50.83 21.61
N SER A 110 -30.42 51.71 20.90
CA SER A 110 -29.81 52.88 20.28
C SER A 110 -29.96 54.09 21.21
N PRO A 111 -28.87 54.81 21.54
CA PRO A 111 -28.93 56.08 22.24
C PRO A 111 -29.80 57.11 21.51
N ALA A 112 -30.31 58.10 22.24
CA ALA A 112 -31.14 59.16 21.68
C ALA A 112 -30.48 59.91 20.50
N SER A 113 -29.16 60.07 20.54
CA SER A 113 -28.36 60.73 19.49
C SER A 113 -28.29 59.98 18.16
N THR A 114 -28.59 58.67 18.14
CA THR A 114 -28.48 57.82 16.93
C THR A 114 -29.80 57.11 16.59
N SER A 115 -30.85 57.34 17.39
CA SER A 115 -32.18 56.79 17.19
C SER A 115 -33.02 57.70 16.30
N PHE A 116 -33.79 57.11 15.37
CA PHE A 116 -34.74 57.84 14.53
C PHE A 116 -35.84 58.56 15.35
N THR A 117 -36.07 58.14 16.59
CA THR A 117 -37.08 58.76 17.48
C THR A 117 -36.54 59.93 18.31
N GLY A 118 -35.24 60.24 18.23
CA GLY A 118 -34.59 61.24 19.10
C GLY A 118 -34.61 60.91 20.59
N ARG A 119 -35.00 59.68 20.94
CA ARG A 119 -35.05 59.12 22.30
C ARG A 119 -34.37 57.75 22.30
N GLN A 120 -33.94 57.29 23.47
CA GLN A 120 -33.41 55.93 23.60
C GLN A 120 -34.42 54.92 23.05
N PHE A 121 -34.00 54.13 22.07
CA PHE A 121 -34.85 53.15 21.41
C PHE A 121 -34.34 51.74 21.68
N LYS A 122 -35.15 50.93 22.36
CA LYS A 122 -34.87 49.52 22.61
C LYS A 122 -35.63 48.67 21.60
N SER A 123 -34.91 47.92 20.78
CA SER A 123 -35.46 46.95 19.85
C SER A 123 -35.25 45.55 20.39
N GLN A 124 -36.27 44.71 20.28
CA GLN A 124 -36.14 43.28 20.51
C GLN A 124 -36.96 42.54 19.46
N ARG A 125 -36.41 41.42 18.99
CA ARG A 125 -37.00 40.58 17.96
C ARG A 125 -36.62 39.13 18.23
N TYR A 126 -37.63 38.28 18.17
CA TYR A 126 -37.52 36.82 18.24
C TYR A 126 -37.82 36.28 16.86
N ASP A 127 -36.99 35.37 16.36
CA ASP A 127 -37.12 34.77 15.04
C ASP A 127 -37.00 33.25 15.16
N VAL A 128 -37.88 32.51 14.47
CA VAL A 128 -37.76 31.08 14.22
C VAL A 128 -37.93 30.86 12.72
N SER A 129 -36.92 30.31 12.05
CA SER A 129 -36.95 30.14 10.60
C SER A 129 -36.25 28.88 10.13
N LEU A 130 -36.69 28.37 8.98
CA LEU A 130 -35.91 27.47 8.15
C LEU A 130 -35.14 28.32 7.14
N GLY A 131 -33.82 28.22 7.15
CA GLY A 131 -32.94 29.11 6.40
C GLY A 131 -31.90 28.36 5.57
N LEU A 132 -31.64 28.88 4.38
CA LEU A 132 -30.50 28.59 3.54
C LEU A 132 -29.44 29.66 3.80
N LEU A 133 -28.24 29.26 4.22
CA LEU A 133 -27.13 30.18 4.47
C LEU A 133 -26.10 30.09 3.35
N ALA A 134 -25.96 31.19 2.59
CA ALA A 134 -24.88 31.39 1.61
C ALA A 134 -24.63 30.23 0.63
N PHE A 135 -25.69 29.57 0.15
CA PHE A 135 -25.57 28.49 -0.83
C PHE A 135 -25.03 29.02 -2.15
N GLU A 136 -24.01 28.37 -2.69
CA GLU A 136 -23.38 28.79 -3.93
C GLU A 136 -24.09 28.21 -5.15
N LEU A 137 -24.52 29.09 -6.06
CA LEU A 137 -25.01 28.69 -7.36
C LEU A 137 -23.81 28.48 -8.29
N ASP A 138 -23.49 27.22 -8.56
CA ASP A 138 -22.25 26.82 -9.22
C ASP A 138 -22.29 26.94 -10.76
N PHE A 139 -22.44 28.16 -11.27
CA PHE A 139 -22.47 28.43 -12.71
C PHE A 139 -21.16 28.09 -13.43
N TRP A 140 -20.02 28.28 -12.74
CA TRP A 140 -18.67 28.12 -13.29
C TRP A 140 -18.02 26.77 -12.92
N GLY A 141 -18.77 25.88 -12.29
CA GLY A 141 -18.32 24.54 -11.94
C GLY A 141 -17.19 24.50 -10.90
N ARG A 142 -17.08 25.50 -10.01
CA ARG A 142 -16.09 25.52 -8.91
C ARG A 142 -16.35 24.40 -7.92
N VAL A 143 -17.58 24.29 -7.42
CA VAL A 143 -17.98 23.28 -6.43
C VAL A 143 -18.01 21.90 -7.09
N ALA A 144 -18.46 21.82 -8.35
CA ALA A 144 -18.38 20.60 -9.15
C ALA A 144 -16.94 20.13 -9.33
N SER A 145 -15.99 21.02 -9.62
CA SER A 145 -14.57 20.68 -9.75
C SER A 145 -13.97 20.18 -8.44
N LEU A 146 -14.31 20.79 -7.30
CA LEU A 146 -13.90 20.30 -5.98
C LEU A 146 -14.49 18.91 -5.66
N SER A 147 -15.75 18.68 -6.04
CA SER A 147 -16.41 17.38 -5.90
C SER A 147 -15.76 16.30 -6.76
N GLU A 148 -15.42 16.60 -8.01
CA GLU A 148 -14.68 15.67 -8.88
C GLU A 148 -13.25 15.42 -8.39
N ALA A 149 -12.56 16.44 -7.85
CA ALA A 149 -11.26 16.26 -7.23
C ALA A 149 -11.34 15.29 -6.04
N ALA A 150 -12.30 15.49 -5.13
CA ALA A 150 -12.50 14.62 -3.98
C ALA A 150 -12.91 13.19 -4.39
N LYS A 151 -13.71 13.04 -5.45
CA LYS A 151 -14.07 11.74 -6.01
C LYS A 151 -12.83 11.00 -6.53
N ALA A 152 -11.99 11.67 -7.31
CA ALA A 152 -10.76 11.10 -7.84
C ALA A 152 -9.80 10.73 -6.70
N SER A 153 -9.65 11.57 -5.66
CA SER A 153 -8.89 11.21 -4.45
C SER A 153 -9.46 9.99 -3.72
N TYR A 154 -10.79 9.82 -3.67
CA TYR A 154 -11.42 8.60 -3.15
C TYR A 154 -11.11 7.35 -4.00
N LEU A 155 -11.18 7.44 -5.33
CA LEU A 155 -10.81 6.33 -6.21
C LEU A 155 -9.30 5.98 -6.13
N ALA A 156 -8.47 6.99 -5.87
CA ALA A 156 -7.05 6.78 -5.61
C ALA A 156 -6.82 5.96 -4.33
N THR A 157 -7.59 6.19 -3.25
CA THR A 157 -7.45 5.40 -2.01
C THR A 157 -7.93 3.96 -2.18
N GLU A 158 -8.96 3.72 -3.00
CA GLU A 158 -9.36 2.35 -3.37
C GLU A 158 -8.22 1.61 -4.10
N SER A 159 -7.57 2.27 -5.07
CA SER A 159 -6.47 1.68 -5.83
C SER A 159 -5.23 1.47 -4.95
N ALA A 160 -4.92 2.43 -4.07
CA ALA A 160 -3.83 2.32 -3.10
C ALA A 160 -4.03 1.15 -2.11
N GLN A 161 -5.27 0.90 -1.67
CA GLN A 161 -5.56 -0.25 -0.80
C GLN A 161 -5.36 -1.59 -1.53
N ARG A 162 -5.73 -1.67 -2.82
CA ARG A 162 -5.45 -2.86 -3.64
C ARG A 162 -3.94 -3.07 -3.81
N ALA A 163 -3.16 -2.01 -4.05
CA ALA A 163 -1.70 -2.09 -4.11
C ALA A 163 -1.10 -2.57 -2.79
N PHE A 164 -1.59 -2.04 -1.66
CA PHE A 164 -1.17 -2.46 -0.32
C PHE A 164 -1.49 -3.93 -0.06
N ARG A 165 -2.70 -4.39 -0.42
CA ARG A 165 -3.11 -5.79 -0.31
C ARG A 165 -2.16 -6.74 -1.06
N LEU A 166 -1.79 -6.41 -2.30
CA LEU A 166 -0.85 -7.21 -3.08
C LEU A 166 0.56 -7.23 -2.47
N SER A 167 0.98 -6.08 -1.92
CA SER A 167 2.27 -5.97 -1.22
C SER A 167 2.28 -6.83 0.03
N LEU A 168 1.22 -6.78 0.86
CA LEU A 168 1.08 -7.60 2.05
C LEU A 168 1.12 -9.10 1.74
N ILE A 169 0.48 -9.56 0.66
CA ILE A 169 0.54 -10.97 0.25
C ILE A 169 1.98 -11.38 -0.06
N ALA A 170 2.72 -10.58 -0.83
CA ALA A 170 4.11 -10.87 -1.16
C ALA A 170 5.04 -10.77 0.06
N ASP A 171 4.81 -9.81 0.97
CA ASP A 171 5.60 -9.64 2.18
C ASP A 171 5.41 -10.83 3.14
N VAL A 172 4.18 -11.31 3.30
CA VAL A 172 3.88 -12.53 4.09
C VAL A 172 4.54 -13.75 3.47
N ALA A 173 4.46 -13.92 2.14
CA ALA A 173 5.14 -15.01 1.45
C ALA A 173 6.66 -14.95 1.66
N ASN A 174 7.27 -13.77 1.50
CA ASN A 174 8.70 -13.58 1.70
C ASN A 174 9.14 -13.83 3.15
N ALA A 175 8.39 -13.35 4.13
CA ALA A 175 8.66 -13.58 5.55
C ALA A 175 8.53 -15.07 5.91
N TYR A 176 7.50 -15.74 5.41
CA TYR A 176 7.30 -17.18 5.61
C TYR A 176 8.44 -18.01 5.00
N LEU A 177 8.81 -17.72 3.74
CA LEU A 177 9.93 -18.39 3.08
C LEU A 177 11.26 -18.16 3.81
N SER A 178 11.48 -16.96 4.37
CA SER A 178 12.64 -16.67 5.21
C SER A 178 12.64 -17.49 6.50
N ALA A 179 11.48 -17.63 7.15
CA ALA A 179 11.36 -18.40 8.38
C ALA A 179 11.61 -19.91 8.15
N ILE A 180 11.17 -20.46 7.01
CA ILE A 180 11.49 -21.86 6.66
C ILE A 180 12.97 -22.02 6.34
N GLU A 181 13.57 -21.10 5.56
CA GLU A 181 15.01 -21.14 5.23
C GLU A 181 15.88 -21.13 6.48
N LEU A 182 15.59 -20.22 7.41
CA LEU A 182 16.33 -20.12 8.66
C LEU A 182 16.14 -21.37 9.53
N ARG A 183 14.93 -21.95 9.57
CA ARG A 183 14.69 -23.21 10.27
C ARG A 183 15.50 -24.37 9.69
N GLU A 184 15.56 -24.49 8.37
CA GLU A 184 16.38 -25.52 7.69
C GLU A 184 17.88 -25.31 7.98
N ARG A 185 18.35 -24.05 7.98
CA ARG A 185 19.75 -23.72 8.31
C ARG A 185 20.09 -23.94 9.78
N VAL A 186 19.18 -23.67 10.72
CA VAL A 186 19.35 -23.99 12.15
C VAL A 186 19.47 -25.50 12.33
N GLN A 187 18.62 -26.30 11.66
CA GLN A 187 18.73 -27.77 11.70
C GLN A 187 20.08 -28.25 11.18
N LEU A 188 20.56 -27.67 10.07
CA LEU A 188 21.87 -27.99 9.52
C LEU A 188 23.01 -27.59 10.47
N ALA A 189 22.96 -26.40 11.07
CA ALA A 189 23.95 -25.92 12.03
C ALA A 189 23.97 -26.78 13.30
N ALA A 190 22.79 -27.15 13.83
CA ALA A 190 22.68 -28.05 14.99
C ALA A 190 23.28 -29.43 14.70
N SER A 191 23.02 -30.01 13.52
CA SER A 191 23.62 -31.29 13.14
C SER A 191 25.15 -31.20 12.99
N THR A 192 25.64 -30.05 12.50
CA THR A 192 27.07 -29.76 12.38
C THR A 192 27.72 -29.60 13.76
N ALA A 193 27.13 -28.79 14.65
CA ALA A 193 27.61 -28.60 16.03
C ALA A 193 27.67 -29.91 16.80
N LYS A 194 26.64 -30.77 16.65
CA LYS A 194 26.64 -32.13 17.23
C LYS A 194 27.80 -32.97 16.71
N THR A 195 27.99 -33.02 15.39
CA THR A 195 29.09 -33.77 14.77
C THR A 195 30.45 -33.25 15.26
N ARG A 196 30.63 -31.94 15.33
CA ARG A 196 31.85 -31.31 15.85
C ARG A 196 32.09 -31.63 17.33
N ALA A 197 31.04 -31.70 18.15
CA ALA A 197 31.14 -32.09 19.55
C ALA A 197 31.62 -33.54 19.71
N GLU A 198 31.06 -34.46 18.92
CA GLU A 198 31.46 -35.87 18.91
C GLU A 198 32.93 -36.03 18.49
N PHE A 199 33.38 -35.28 17.48
CA PHE A 199 34.79 -35.28 17.06
C PHE A 199 35.73 -34.68 18.09
N ARG A 200 35.35 -33.57 18.72
CA ARG A 200 36.12 -32.96 19.82
C ARG A 200 36.33 -33.97 20.97
N GLU A 201 35.29 -34.68 21.36
CA GLU A 201 35.35 -35.71 22.40
C GLU A 201 36.28 -36.88 22.00
N LEU A 202 36.18 -37.34 20.75
CA LEU A 202 37.08 -38.38 20.22
C LEU A 202 38.55 -37.93 20.25
N THR A 203 38.83 -36.71 19.81
CA THR A 203 40.19 -36.15 19.80
C THR A 203 40.72 -35.95 21.23
N SER A 204 39.87 -35.56 22.19
CA SER A 204 40.23 -35.50 23.61
C SER A 204 40.69 -36.87 24.10
N ARG A 205 39.93 -37.93 23.84
CA ARG A 205 40.30 -39.29 24.26
C ARG A 205 41.59 -39.78 23.61
N ARG A 206 41.80 -39.48 22.32
CA ARG A 206 43.06 -39.81 21.61
C ARG A 206 44.26 -39.04 22.20
N ARG A 207 44.05 -37.80 22.63
CA ARG A 207 45.07 -36.99 23.33
C ARG A 207 45.42 -37.59 24.68
N ASP A 208 44.43 -38.02 25.46
CA ASP A 208 44.64 -38.62 26.79
C ASP A 208 45.50 -39.90 26.75
N VAL A 209 45.44 -40.64 25.64
CA VAL A 209 46.26 -41.84 25.39
C VAL A 209 47.52 -41.56 24.54
N GLY A 210 47.85 -40.30 24.26
CA GLY A 210 49.06 -39.88 23.55
C GLY A 210 49.07 -40.11 22.03
N VAL A 211 47.92 -40.42 21.43
CA VAL A 211 47.76 -40.69 19.99
C VAL A 211 47.50 -39.41 19.18
N ALA A 212 46.95 -38.37 19.81
CA ALA A 212 46.73 -37.04 19.22
C ALA A 212 47.45 -35.95 20.02
N GLY A 213 47.80 -34.84 19.37
CA GLY A 213 48.48 -33.71 20.01
C GLY A 213 47.53 -32.63 20.52
N ASP A 214 48.07 -31.70 21.33
CA ASP A 214 47.36 -30.51 21.80
C ASP A 214 46.82 -29.65 20.65
N LEU A 215 47.56 -29.58 19.54
CA LEU A 215 47.15 -28.86 18.33
C LEU A 215 45.86 -29.42 17.73
N ASP A 216 45.73 -30.75 17.64
CA ASP A 216 44.54 -31.41 17.08
C ASP A 216 43.32 -31.15 17.97
N PHE A 217 43.51 -31.20 19.29
CA PHE A 217 42.46 -30.89 20.24
C PHE A 217 42.00 -29.42 20.13
N LEU A 218 42.94 -28.47 20.10
CA LEU A 218 42.61 -27.04 19.97
C LEU A 218 41.93 -26.72 18.63
N ALA A 219 42.31 -27.40 17.53
CA ALA A 219 41.63 -27.29 16.25
C ALA A 219 40.18 -27.80 16.33
N ALA A 220 39.96 -28.94 16.99
CA ALA A 220 38.63 -29.51 17.19
C ALA A 220 37.75 -28.66 18.11
N GLU A 221 38.32 -28.12 19.19
CA GLU A 221 37.67 -27.15 20.09
C GLU A 221 37.23 -25.91 19.30
N GLY A 222 38.15 -25.30 18.54
CA GLY A 222 37.86 -24.12 17.73
C GLY A 222 36.73 -24.36 16.73
N ALA A 223 36.75 -25.52 16.04
CA ALA A 223 35.69 -25.88 15.10
C ALA A 223 34.33 -26.12 15.77
N TYR A 224 34.32 -26.69 16.98
CA TYR A 224 33.10 -26.84 17.77
C TYR A 224 32.54 -25.49 18.22
N GLN A 225 33.38 -24.63 18.81
CA GLN A 225 32.95 -23.29 19.27
C GLN A 225 32.44 -22.42 18.12
N ALA A 226 33.08 -22.50 16.93
CA ALA A 226 32.60 -21.82 15.74
C ALA A 226 31.21 -22.32 15.30
N ALA A 227 30.96 -23.63 15.36
CA ALA A 227 29.66 -24.20 15.01
C ALA A 227 28.55 -23.79 16.01
N VAL A 228 28.87 -23.73 17.30
CA VAL A 228 27.95 -23.24 18.35
C VAL A 228 27.61 -21.76 18.13
N ALA A 229 28.59 -20.93 17.81
CA ALA A 229 28.38 -19.51 17.52
C ALA A 229 27.49 -19.31 16.28
N GLU A 230 27.73 -20.07 15.21
CA GLU A 230 26.92 -20.02 13.98
C GLU A 230 25.47 -20.49 14.24
N GLN A 231 25.28 -21.57 15.01
CA GLN A 231 23.95 -22.04 15.40
C GLN A 231 23.19 -20.95 16.16
N ALA A 232 23.79 -20.33 17.18
CA ALA A 232 23.16 -19.27 17.96
C ALA A 232 22.81 -18.04 17.10
N SER A 233 23.68 -17.69 16.14
CA SER A 233 23.41 -16.62 15.16
C SER A 233 22.19 -16.92 14.30
N LEU A 234 22.07 -18.16 13.79
CA LEU A 234 20.93 -18.58 12.98
C LEU A 234 19.62 -18.68 13.78
N GLU A 235 19.69 -19.13 15.04
CA GLU A 235 18.54 -19.15 15.95
C GLU A 235 18.02 -17.72 16.23
N GLN A 236 18.93 -16.76 16.43
CA GLN A 236 18.58 -15.35 16.58
C GLN A 236 17.90 -14.80 15.31
N GLN A 237 18.42 -15.11 14.13
CA GLN A 237 17.82 -14.70 12.86
C GLN A 237 16.45 -15.35 12.65
N GLN A 238 16.31 -16.65 12.99
CA GLN A 238 15.03 -17.36 12.91
C GLN A 238 13.97 -16.68 13.78
N ALA A 239 14.31 -16.37 15.03
CA ALA A 239 13.39 -15.66 15.93
C ALA A 239 12.97 -14.30 15.36
N ALA A 240 13.90 -13.55 14.76
CA ALA A 240 13.58 -12.28 14.11
C ALA A 240 12.62 -12.45 12.91
N ALA A 241 12.82 -13.48 12.08
CA ALA A 241 11.94 -13.78 10.95
C ALA A 241 10.55 -14.23 11.39
N GLU A 242 10.46 -15.03 12.46
CA GLU A 242 9.18 -15.47 13.06
C GLU A 242 8.43 -14.28 13.68
N ASN A 243 9.11 -13.38 14.38
CA ASN A 243 8.52 -12.15 14.91
C ASN A 243 7.98 -11.23 13.81
N LEU A 244 8.70 -11.09 12.68
CA LEU A 244 8.20 -10.32 11.53
C LEU A 244 6.93 -10.97 10.94
N LEU A 245 6.91 -12.29 10.84
CA LEU A 245 5.75 -13.01 10.34
C LEU A 245 4.52 -12.80 11.24
N ASP A 246 4.70 -12.81 12.57
CA ASP A 246 3.64 -12.50 13.55
C ASP A 246 3.05 -11.10 13.33
N VAL A 247 3.90 -10.10 13.08
CA VAL A 247 3.47 -8.71 12.81
C VAL A 247 2.67 -8.65 11.50
N LEU A 248 3.16 -9.27 10.43
CA LEU A 248 2.50 -9.24 9.12
C LEU A 248 1.16 -10.00 9.14
N VAL A 249 1.09 -11.14 9.82
CA VAL A 249 -0.15 -11.91 10.02
C VAL A 249 -1.11 -11.17 10.95
N GLY A 250 -0.60 -10.35 11.88
CA GLY A 250 -1.40 -9.56 12.81
C GLY A 250 -1.78 -10.31 14.10
N GLN A 251 -1.20 -11.49 14.32
CA GLN A 251 -1.31 -12.28 15.56
C GLN A 251 -0.14 -13.29 15.64
N PRO A 252 0.20 -13.79 16.84
CA PRO A 252 1.24 -14.81 16.98
C PRO A 252 0.89 -16.11 16.24
N VAL A 253 1.72 -16.53 15.30
CA VAL A 253 1.49 -17.74 14.48
C VAL A 253 1.43 -19.00 15.35
N ALA A 254 2.21 -19.03 16.44
CA ALA A 254 2.20 -20.14 17.39
C ALA A 254 0.84 -20.34 18.11
N GLN A 255 0.00 -19.30 18.16
CA GLN A 255 -1.32 -19.35 18.82
C GLN A 255 -2.46 -19.66 17.84
N MET A 256 -2.18 -19.71 16.53
CA MET A 256 -3.19 -20.03 15.52
C MET A 256 -3.62 -21.49 15.62
N LYS A 257 -4.92 -21.71 15.75
CA LYS A 257 -5.52 -23.06 15.75
C LYS A 257 -5.64 -23.59 14.32
N ASN A 258 -5.54 -24.91 14.16
CA ASN A 258 -5.76 -25.62 12.90
C ASN A 258 -4.85 -25.18 11.73
N LEU A 259 -3.65 -24.68 12.04
CA LEU A 259 -2.70 -24.28 11.01
C LEU A 259 -2.09 -25.54 10.35
N PRO A 260 -2.21 -25.71 9.02
CA PRO A 260 -1.66 -26.88 8.34
C PRO A 260 -0.14 -27.01 8.53
N ALA A 261 0.36 -28.24 8.34
CA ALA A 261 1.80 -28.46 8.23
C ALA A 261 2.34 -27.71 7.01
N GLY A 262 3.45 -27.00 7.20
CA GLY A 262 4.15 -26.32 6.12
C GLY A 262 4.97 -27.30 5.31
N ARG A 263 5.31 -26.91 4.08
CA ARG A 263 6.23 -27.66 3.23
C ARG A 263 7.66 -27.18 3.45
N SER A 264 8.63 -28.02 3.09
CA SER A 264 10.04 -27.58 3.01
C SER A 264 10.22 -26.52 1.92
N LEU A 265 11.38 -25.86 1.89
CA LEU A 265 11.69 -24.91 0.82
C LEU A 265 11.66 -25.57 -0.56
N ALA A 266 12.11 -26.81 -0.67
CA ALA A 266 12.14 -27.58 -1.92
C ALA A 266 10.73 -27.89 -2.46
N GLU A 267 9.75 -27.99 -1.57
CA GLU A 267 8.41 -28.52 -1.86
C GLU A 267 7.34 -27.42 -1.96
N GLN A 268 7.74 -26.14 -1.89
CA GLN A 268 6.81 -25.01 -1.99
C GLN A 268 5.99 -25.05 -3.29
N GLY A 269 6.56 -25.56 -4.38
CA GLY A 269 5.84 -25.79 -5.64
C GLY A 269 5.38 -24.51 -6.35
N ILE A 270 5.91 -23.35 -5.96
CA ILE A 270 5.64 -22.07 -6.62
C ILE A 270 6.24 -22.15 -8.03
N ALA A 271 5.37 -22.25 -9.04
CA ALA A 271 5.79 -22.46 -10.42
C ALA A 271 6.50 -21.21 -10.98
N PRO A 272 7.76 -21.33 -11.42
CA PRO A 272 8.47 -20.20 -12.00
C PRO A 272 7.94 -19.81 -13.39
N ASP A 273 7.28 -20.72 -14.13
CA ASP A 273 7.00 -20.61 -15.58
C ASP A 273 5.85 -19.68 -16.00
N LEU A 274 5.57 -18.72 -15.14
CA LEU A 274 4.52 -17.75 -15.30
C LEU A 274 5.17 -16.44 -15.77
N ILE A 275 5.29 -16.26 -17.10
CA ILE A 275 5.24 -15.00 -17.88
C ILE A 275 6.02 -15.17 -19.16
N ALA A 276 5.38 -14.75 -20.23
CA ALA A 276 6.06 -14.45 -21.47
C ALA A 276 5.24 -13.46 -22.31
N GLY A 277 5.83 -12.31 -22.65
CA GLY A 277 5.35 -11.40 -23.70
C GLY A 277 4.23 -10.42 -23.34
N LEU A 278 4.11 -9.96 -22.08
CA LEU A 278 3.17 -8.87 -21.76
C LEU A 278 3.63 -7.57 -22.42
N PRO A 279 2.76 -6.78 -23.08
CA PRO A 279 3.11 -5.42 -23.47
C PRO A 279 3.39 -4.53 -22.24
N ALA A 280 4.23 -3.49 -22.37
CA ALA A 280 4.52 -2.57 -21.26
C ALA A 280 3.26 -1.82 -20.78
N GLU A 281 2.26 -1.68 -21.65
CA GLU A 281 0.95 -1.07 -21.38
C GLU A 281 0.16 -1.81 -20.30
N VAL A 282 0.49 -3.06 -20.03
CA VAL A 282 -0.13 -3.83 -18.95
C VAL A 282 0.15 -3.19 -17.58
N LEU A 283 1.26 -2.45 -17.43
CA LEU A 283 1.58 -1.71 -16.21
C LEU A 283 0.52 -0.65 -15.86
N LEU A 284 -0.25 -0.18 -16.83
CA LEU A 284 -1.30 0.82 -16.62
C LEU A 284 -2.48 0.28 -15.79
N GLN A 285 -2.62 -1.04 -15.68
CA GLN A 285 -3.64 -1.67 -14.84
C GLN A 285 -3.15 -1.93 -13.41
N ARG A 286 -1.87 -1.65 -13.10
CA ARG A 286 -1.38 -1.87 -11.74
C ARG A 286 -2.04 -0.88 -10.77
N PRO A 287 -2.48 -1.33 -9.58
CA PRO A 287 -3.20 -0.46 -8.65
C PRO A 287 -2.40 0.74 -8.13
N ASP A 288 -1.08 0.65 -8.05
CA ASP A 288 -0.20 1.78 -7.71
C ASP A 288 -0.18 2.86 -8.81
N VAL A 289 -0.10 2.45 -10.08
CA VAL A 289 -0.19 3.35 -11.24
C VAL A 289 -1.58 3.97 -11.37
N LEU A 290 -2.64 3.18 -11.16
CA LEU A 290 -4.03 3.69 -11.15
C LEU A 290 -4.26 4.69 -10.02
N ALA A 291 -3.68 4.46 -8.83
CA ALA A 291 -3.76 5.41 -7.74
C ALA A 291 -3.10 6.75 -8.11
N ALA A 292 -1.92 6.71 -8.72
CA ALA A 292 -1.23 7.91 -9.19
C ALA A 292 -2.02 8.63 -10.31
N GLU A 293 -2.64 7.90 -11.23
CA GLU A 293 -3.50 8.46 -12.27
C GLU A 293 -4.71 9.19 -11.66
N GLN A 294 -5.38 8.59 -10.67
CA GLN A 294 -6.50 9.22 -9.98
C GLN A 294 -6.07 10.48 -9.20
N GLN A 295 -4.87 10.50 -8.62
CA GLN A 295 -4.32 11.72 -8.01
C GLN A 295 -4.05 12.82 -9.06
N LEU A 296 -3.58 12.45 -10.26
CA LEU A 296 -3.43 13.38 -11.37
C LEU A 296 -4.79 13.94 -11.83
N ILE A 297 -5.82 13.10 -11.93
CA ILE A 297 -7.18 13.54 -12.25
C ILE A 297 -7.68 14.54 -11.18
N ALA A 298 -7.43 14.25 -9.89
CA ALA A 298 -7.79 15.16 -8.80
C ALA A 298 -7.07 16.51 -8.90
N ALA A 299 -5.76 16.51 -9.17
CA ALA A 299 -4.99 17.72 -9.38
C ALA A 299 -5.48 18.53 -10.59
N ASN A 300 -5.84 17.85 -11.68
CA ASN A 300 -6.41 18.49 -12.87
C ASN A 300 -7.77 19.16 -12.58
N ALA A 301 -8.64 18.50 -11.81
CA ALA A 301 -9.93 19.08 -11.40
C ALA A 301 -9.75 20.32 -10.51
N ASN A 302 -8.75 20.33 -9.61
CA ASN A 302 -8.46 21.49 -8.75
C ASN A 302 -8.08 22.76 -9.54
N ILE A 303 -7.50 22.63 -10.75
CA ILE A 303 -7.27 23.79 -11.63
C ILE A 303 -8.58 24.44 -12.04
N GLY A 304 -9.64 23.67 -12.30
CA GLY A 304 -10.96 24.20 -12.61
C GLY A 304 -11.54 25.03 -11.46
N ALA A 305 -11.40 24.55 -10.22
CA ALA A 305 -11.81 25.28 -9.03
C ALA A 305 -11.00 26.58 -8.83
N ALA A 306 -9.68 26.55 -9.11
CA ALA A 306 -8.83 27.73 -9.03
C ALA A 306 -9.16 28.77 -10.12
N ARG A 307 -9.42 28.33 -11.36
CA ARG A 307 -9.85 29.21 -12.46
C ARG A 307 -11.21 29.84 -12.21
N ALA A 308 -12.14 29.11 -11.60
CA ALA A 308 -13.44 29.64 -11.24
C ALA A 308 -13.38 30.73 -10.17
N ALA A 309 -12.32 30.80 -9.35
CA ALA A 309 -12.15 31.84 -8.34
C ALA A 309 -11.94 33.26 -8.91
N PHE A 310 -11.58 33.37 -10.20
CA PHE A 310 -11.48 34.64 -10.93
C PHE A 310 -12.84 35.16 -11.42
N LEU A 311 -13.88 34.32 -11.42
CA LEU A 311 -15.21 34.67 -11.92
C LEU A 311 -16.14 35.09 -10.78
N PRO A 312 -17.25 35.79 -11.09
CA PRO A 312 -18.22 36.20 -10.10
C PRO A 312 -18.82 35.01 -9.35
N ARG A 313 -18.83 35.07 -8.02
CA ARG A 313 -19.46 34.08 -7.14
C ARG A 313 -20.88 34.54 -6.80
N ILE A 314 -21.87 33.70 -7.11
CA ILE A 314 -23.27 33.94 -6.77
C ILE A 314 -23.62 33.09 -5.55
N THR A 315 -23.96 33.73 -4.43
CA THR A 315 -24.47 33.06 -3.24
C THR A 315 -25.92 33.43 -2.99
N LEU A 316 -26.69 32.49 -2.45
CA LEU A 316 -28.08 32.66 -2.11
C LEU A 316 -28.27 32.44 -0.61
N THR A 317 -28.72 33.48 0.08
CA THR A 317 -29.23 33.39 1.44
C THR A 317 -30.73 33.61 1.40
N GLY A 318 -31.49 32.81 2.13
CA GLY A 318 -32.93 32.99 2.23
C GLY A 318 -33.51 32.26 3.41
N SER A 319 -34.66 32.69 3.90
CA SER A 319 -35.33 32.04 5.02
C SER A 319 -36.83 32.19 4.94
N VAL A 320 -37.54 31.27 5.61
CA VAL A 320 -38.99 31.33 5.82
C VAL A 320 -39.28 30.90 7.25
N GLY A 321 -40.20 31.58 7.92
CA GLY A 321 -40.52 31.30 9.30
C GLY A 321 -41.39 32.37 9.92
N THR A 322 -41.16 32.64 11.19
CA THR A 322 -41.89 33.64 11.95
C THR A 322 -40.98 34.59 12.70
N ALA A 323 -41.45 35.81 12.91
CA ALA A 323 -40.77 36.83 13.68
C ALA A 323 -41.74 37.65 14.51
N SER A 324 -41.34 37.98 15.74
CA SER A 324 -42.17 38.76 16.66
C SER A 324 -41.34 39.65 17.59
N ARG A 325 -41.93 40.76 18.05
CA ARG A 325 -41.34 41.62 19.09
C ARG A 325 -41.45 41.01 20.50
N THR A 326 -42.31 39.99 20.67
CA THR A 326 -42.52 39.28 21.93
C THR A 326 -42.49 37.77 21.68
N LEU A 327 -42.03 36.99 22.66
CA LEU A 327 -42.01 35.53 22.53
C LEU A 327 -43.43 34.94 22.35
N ALA A 328 -44.42 35.49 23.05
CA ALA A 328 -45.81 35.04 22.96
C ALA A 328 -46.44 35.23 21.57
N GLY A 329 -46.01 36.25 20.82
CA GLY A 329 -46.49 36.51 19.47
C GLY A 329 -45.78 35.70 18.37
N LEU A 330 -44.77 34.89 18.72
CA LEU A 330 -43.86 34.27 17.75
C LEU A 330 -44.54 33.29 16.79
N PHE A 331 -45.65 32.67 17.19
CA PHE A 331 -46.43 31.77 16.33
C PHE A 331 -47.89 32.24 16.19
N GLY A 332 -48.13 33.54 16.43
CA GLY A 332 -49.45 34.16 16.29
C GLY A 332 -49.77 34.55 14.85
N PRO A 333 -51.04 34.89 14.55
CA PRO A 333 -51.43 35.36 13.22
C PRO A 333 -50.67 36.63 12.83
N GLY A 334 -50.14 36.69 11.60
CA GLY A 334 -49.36 37.81 11.10
C GLY A 334 -47.89 37.83 11.56
N SER A 335 -47.39 36.76 12.17
CA SER A 335 -45.97 36.61 12.53
C SER A 335 -45.10 36.09 11.38
N ASP A 336 -45.69 35.73 10.23
CA ASP A 336 -44.97 35.19 9.07
C ASP A 336 -43.86 36.14 8.59
N ALA A 337 -42.68 35.59 8.40
CA ALA A 337 -41.50 36.31 7.95
C ALA A 337 -40.73 35.47 6.92
N TRP A 338 -40.25 36.11 5.87
CA TRP A 338 -39.38 35.49 4.88
C TRP A 338 -38.30 36.46 4.44
N SER A 339 -37.22 35.91 3.89
CA SER A 339 -36.16 36.71 3.32
C SER A 339 -35.53 36.01 2.11
N PHE A 340 -35.11 36.81 1.13
CA PHE A 340 -34.41 36.34 -0.06
C PHE A 340 -33.32 37.36 -0.41
N GLN A 341 -32.07 36.96 -0.24
CA GLN A 341 -30.88 37.79 -0.38
C GLN A 341 -29.85 37.07 -1.26
N PRO A 342 -30.00 37.13 -2.60
CA PRO A 342 -28.93 36.76 -3.50
C PRO A 342 -27.79 37.79 -3.38
N SER A 343 -26.55 37.33 -3.45
CA SER A 343 -25.36 38.16 -3.45
C SER A 343 -24.45 37.72 -4.59
N LEU A 344 -23.89 38.71 -5.30
CA LEU A 344 -22.88 38.49 -6.33
C LEU A 344 -21.61 39.19 -5.90
N THR A 345 -20.52 38.43 -5.73
CA THR A 345 -19.21 38.97 -5.39
C THR A 345 -18.18 38.60 -6.45
N GLN A 346 -17.46 39.60 -6.94
CA GLN A 346 -16.35 39.41 -7.87
C GLN A 346 -15.12 40.14 -7.32
N PRO A 347 -14.02 39.43 -7.00
CA PRO A 347 -12.77 40.08 -6.64
C PRO A 347 -12.26 40.92 -7.82
N LEU A 348 -12.09 42.23 -7.63
CA LEU A 348 -11.45 43.12 -8.60
C LEU A 348 -9.95 43.30 -8.30
N PHE A 349 -9.59 43.24 -7.02
CA PHE A 349 -8.21 43.33 -6.54
C PHE A 349 -8.08 42.48 -5.27
N ASP A 350 -7.15 41.53 -5.28
CA ASP A 350 -6.89 40.61 -4.17
C ASP A 350 -5.39 40.48 -3.84
N ALA A 351 -4.59 41.44 -4.32
CA ALA A 351 -3.13 41.45 -4.26
C ALA A 351 -2.45 40.19 -4.85
N GLY A 352 -3.06 39.56 -5.87
CA GLY A 352 -2.50 38.42 -6.60
C GLY A 352 -2.82 37.06 -5.98
N ARG A 353 -3.73 36.99 -4.99
CA ARG A 353 -4.10 35.75 -4.29
C ARG A 353 -4.65 34.69 -5.24
N ASN A 354 -5.56 35.05 -6.13
CA ASN A 354 -6.15 34.13 -7.09
C ASN A 354 -5.12 33.61 -8.09
N SER A 355 -4.24 34.48 -8.60
CA SER A 355 -3.12 34.09 -9.46
C SER A 355 -2.20 33.09 -8.76
N ALA A 356 -1.74 33.39 -7.55
CA ALA A 356 -0.90 32.47 -6.78
C ALA A 356 -1.60 31.13 -6.47
N SER A 357 -2.93 31.15 -6.25
CA SER A 357 -3.71 29.92 -6.02
C SER A 357 -3.83 29.07 -7.28
N LEU A 358 -3.93 29.70 -8.45
CA LEU A 358 -3.87 29.01 -9.74
C LEU A 358 -2.47 28.43 -9.99
N ASP A 359 -1.41 29.20 -9.76
CA ASP A 359 -0.02 28.73 -9.89
C ASP A 359 0.23 27.50 -9.02
N VAL A 360 -0.30 27.48 -7.78
CA VAL A 360 -0.24 26.31 -6.88
C VAL A 360 -0.99 25.11 -7.46
N ALA A 361 -2.17 25.31 -8.04
CA ALA A 361 -2.95 24.23 -8.66
C ALA A 361 -2.24 23.67 -9.90
N GLU A 362 -1.64 24.52 -10.73
CA GLU A 362 -0.87 24.12 -11.91
C GLU A 362 0.42 23.39 -11.51
N ALA A 363 1.16 23.89 -10.53
CA ALA A 363 2.33 23.21 -9.98
C ALA A 363 1.99 21.83 -9.40
N ARG A 364 0.86 21.69 -8.69
CA ARG A 364 0.39 20.38 -8.19
C ARG A 364 0.05 19.41 -9.32
N LYS A 365 -0.50 19.88 -10.44
CA LYS A 365 -0.69 19.03 -11.63
C LYS A 365 0.65 18.57 -12.20
N VAL A 366 1.65 19.44 -12.29
CA VAL A 366 3.00 19.07 -12.74
C VAL A 366 3.61 17.99 -11.84
N ILE A 367 3.50 18.17 -10.51
CA ILE A 367 3.94 17.14 -9.54
C ILE A 367 3.22 15.81 -9.79
N ALA A 368 1.90 15.84 -9.95
CA ALA A 368 1.11 14.62 -10.15
C ALA A 368 1.43 13.92 -11.49
N VAL A 369 1.77 14.66 -12.55
CA VAL A 369 2.27 14.07 -13.81
C VAL A 369 3.60 13.34 -13.56
N ALA A 370 4.54 13.99 -12.89
CA ALA A 370 5.84 13.38 -12.59
C ALA A 370 5.72 12.16 -11.65
N GLU A 371 4.80 12.19 -10.69
CA GLU A 371 4.51 11.05 -9.80
C GLU A 371 3.90 9.87 -10.57
N TYR A 372 2.99 10.14 -11.51
CA TYR A 372 2.42 9.12 -12.40
C TYR A 372 3.49 8.49 -13.30
N GLU A 373 4.31 9.30 -13.96
CA GLU A 373 5.42 8.84 -14.79
C GLU A 373 6.44 8.02 -13.98
N LYS A 374 6.77 8.47 -12.77
CA LYS A 374 7.65 7.75 -11.84
C LYS A 374 7.06 6.41 -11.42
N ALA A 375 5.76 6.33 -11.14
CA ALA A 375 5.08 5.09 -10.78
C ALA A 375 5.19 4.06 -11.92
N ILE A 376 5.01 4.50 -13.17
CA ILE A 376 5.20 3.65 -14.36
C ILE A 376 6.65 3.15 -14.46
N GLN A 377 7.64 4.05 -14.31
CA GLN A 377 9.06 3.67 -14.39
C GLN A 377 9.47 2.70 -13.28
N GLN A 378 8.96 2.89 -12.06
CA GLN A 378 9.19 1.97 -10.94
C GLN A 378 8.57 0.61 -11.23
N ALA A 379 7.31 0.58 -11.68
CA ALA A 379 6.63 -0.65 -12.03
C ALA A 379 7.35 -1.41 -13.15
N PHE A 380 7.85 -0.71 -14.18
CA PHE A 380 8.64 -1.31 -15.25
C PHE A 380 9.95 -1.90 -14.73
N ARG A 381 10.70 -1.15 -13.90
CA ARG A 381 11.95 -1.63 -13.29
C ARG A 381 11.72 -2.89 -12.46
N GLU A 382 10.71 -2.89 -11.59
CA GLU A 382 10.38 -4.04 -10.76
C GLU A 382 10.13 -5.31 -11.58
N VAL A 383 9.36 -5.21 -12.68
CA VAL A 383 9.12 -6.38 -13.54
C VAL A 383 10.40 -6.80 -14.26
N ALA A 384 11.17 -5.84 -14.80
CA ALA A 384 12.42 -6.13 -15.50
C ALA A 384 13.45 -6.82 -14.57
N ASP A 385 13.59 -6.33 -13.33
CA ASP A 385 14.50 -6.91 -12.33
C ASP A 385 14.07 -8.32 -11.95
N VAL A 386 12.77 -8.55 -11.75
CA VAL A 386 12.26 -9.88 -11.41
C VAL A 386 12.49 -10.88 -12.55
N LEU A 387 12.22 -10.48 -13.80
CA LEU A 387 12.45 -11.33 -14.98
C LEU A 387 13.95 -11.66 -15.17
N ASN A 388 14.83 -10.68 -15.01
CA ASN A 388 16.29 -10.89 -15.14
C ASN A 388 16.85 -11.76 -14.00
N ALA A 389 16.39 -11.57 -12.77
CA ALA A 389 16.87 -12.33 -11.62
C ALA A 389 16.44 -13.80 -11.71
N ARG A 390 15.23 -14.10 -12.20
CA ARG A 390 14.70 -15.47 -12.29
C ARG A 390 15.64 -16.42 -13.02
N GLU A 391 16.07 -16.08 -14.24
CA GLU A 391 16.91 -16.96 -15.06
C GLU A 391 18.26 -17.23 -14.40
N ASN A 392 18.88 -16.17 -13.86
CA ASN A 392 20.18 -16.27 -13.21
C ASN A 392 20.10 -17.05 -11.89
N LEU A 393 19.05 -16.84 -11.09
CA LEU A 393 18.82 -17.58 -9.85
C LEU A 393 18.55 -19.06 -10.11
N ALA A 394 17.84 -19.41 -11.20
CA ALA A 394 17.62 -20.80 -11.58
C ALA A 394 18.94 -21.51 -11.96
N LYS A 395 19.79 -20.86 -12.78
CA LYS A 395 21.13 -21.37 -13.12
C LYS A 395 22.02 -21.50 -11.88
N GLN A 396 22.00 -20.49 -11.01
CA GLN A 396 22.77 -20.49 -9.77
C GLN A 396 22.30 -21.60 -8.82
N LEU A 397 21.00 -21.83 -8.69
CA LEU A 397 20.45 -22.88 -7.86
C LEU A 397 20.92 -24.26 -8.33
N ALA A 398 20.80 -24.54 -9.63
CA ALA A 398 21.25 -25.82 -10.20
C ALA A 398 22.74 -26.07 -9.94
N ALA A 399 23.59 -25.05 -10.08
CA ALA A 399 25.02 -25.16 -9.79
C ALA A 399 25.31 -25.36 -8.29
N GLN A 400 24.59 -24.66 -7.40
CA GLN A 400 24.77 -24.80 -5.94
C GLN A 400 24.27 -26.16 -5.44
N GLU A 401 23.16 -26.67 -5.98
CA GLU A 401 22.66 -28.00 -5.65
C GLU A 401 23.65 -29.10 -6.08
N ALA A 402 24.20 -28.99 -7.30
CA ALA A 402 25.23 -29.91 -7.77
C ALA A 402 26.50 -29.86 -6.90
N ASN A 403 26.94 -28.67 -6.48
CA ASN A 403 28.06 -28.50 -5.57
C ASN A 403 27.77 -29.10 -4.18
N ALA A 404 26.59 -28.84 -3.62
CA ALA A 404 26.18 -29.40 -2.33
C ALA A 404 26.15 -30.95 -2.36
N GLN A 405 25.68 -31.54 -3.47
CA GLN A 405 25.72 -32.99 -3.67
C GLN A 405 27.15 -33.51 -3.76
N ALA A 406 28.03 -32.85 -4.52
CA ALA A 406 29.42 -33.24 -4.67
C ALA A 406 30.18 -33.15 -3.34
N GLN A 407 30.02 -32.08 -2.56
CA GLN A 407 30.65 -31.93 -1.25
C GLN A 407 30.09 -32.93 -0.22
N SER A 408 28.80 -33.24 -0.27
CA SER A 408 28.21 -34.28 0.59
C SER A 408 28.80 -35.67 0.31
N LEU A 409 29.02 -36.02 -0.96
CA LEU A 409 29.67 -37.27 -1.34
C LEU A 409 31.15 -37.29 -0.94
N ARG A 410 31.88 -36.18 -1.15
CA ARG A 410 33.26 -36.02 -0.69
C ARG A 410 33.37 -36.21 0.82
N LEU A 411 32.49 -35.60 1.60
CA LEU A 411 32.47 -35.74 3.05
C LEU A 411 32.33 -37.21 3.46
N LYS A 412 31.38 -37.95 2.88
CA LYS A 412 31.20 -39.39 3.17
C LYS A 412 32.46 -40.21 2.91
N LEU A 413 33.18 -39.91 1.82
CA LEU A 413 34.43 -40.61 1.49
C LEU A 413 35.56 -40.26 2.45
N VAL A 414 35.72 -38.98 2.80
CA VAL A 414 36.75 -38.54 3.75
C VAL A 414 36.48 -39.07 5.15
N GLU A 415 35.21 -39.12 5.59
CA GLU A 415 34.82 -39.75 6.85
C GLU A 415 35.17 -41.24 6.89
N ALA A 416 34.94 -41.98 5.80
CA ALA A 416 35.33 -43.39 5.71
C ALA A 416 36.86 -43.57 5.79
N ARG A 417 37.63 -42.72 5.11
CA ARG A 417 39.10 -42.75 5.16
C ARG A 417 39.65 -42.37 6.52
N TYR A 418 39.06 -41.38 7.19
CA TYR A 418 39.46 -40.97 8.54
C TYR A 418 39.21 -42.10 9.55
N LYS A 419 38.05 -42.78 9.46
CA LYS A 419 37.75 -43.95 10.32
C LYS A 419 38.70 -45.14 10.09
N ALA A 420 39.28 -45.24 8.90
CA ALA A 420 40.31 -46.22 8.56
C ALA A 420 41.74 -45.75 8.90
N ASP A 421 41.92 -44.58 9.52
CA ASP A 421 43.21 -43.95 9.84
C ASP A 421 44.08 -43.63 8.60
N ILE A 422 43.43 -43.46 7.44
CA ILE A 422 44.07 -43.18 6.14
C ILE A 422 44.10 -41.67 5.83
N ALA A 423 43.17 -40.89 6.40
CA ALA A 423 43.08 -39.44 6.22
C ALA A 423 43.35 -38.72 7.53
N ASN A 424 43.98 -37.54 7.47
CA ASN A 424 44.23 -36.73 8.65
C ASN A 424 42.99 -35.90 9.05
N TYR A 425 43.00 -35.36 10.27
CA TYR A 425 41.86 -34.60 10.81
C TYR A 425 41.55 -33.34 10.01
N LEU A 426 42.57 -32.68 9.46
CA LEU A 426 42.42 -31.42 8.72
C LEU A 426 41.64 -31.64 7.42
N GLU A 427 41.89 -32.74 6.71
CA GLU A 427 41.13 -33.14 5.51
C GLU A 427 39.64 -33.35 5.81
N LEU A 428 39.32 -33.98 6.94
CA LEU A 428 37.95 -34.17 7.41
C LEU A 428 37.29 -32.85 7.81
N LEU A 429 38.00 -32.00 8.55
CA LEU A 429 37.53 -30.68 8.96
C LEU A 429 37.16 -29.81 7.75
N ASP A 430 38.02 -29.80 6.72
CA ASP A 430 37.79 -29.11 5.46
C ASP A 430 36.60 -29.68 4.71
N ALA A 431 36.50 -31.01 4.56
CA ALA A 431 35.35 -31.63 3.89
C ALA A 431 34.02 -31.33 4.59
N GLN A 432 33.99 -31.31 5.93
CA GLN A 432 32.81 -30.93 6.71
C GLN A 432 32.47 -29.45 6.53
N ARG A 433 33.47 -28.55 6.54
CA ARG A 433 33.26 -27.12 6.32
C ARG A 433 32.70 -26.83 4.93
N ASP A 434 33.29 -27.45 3.90
CA ASP A 434 32.92 -27.24 2.51
C ASP A 434 31.51 -27.79 2.23
N SER A 435 31.17 -28.97 2.79
CA SER A 435 29.80 -29.53 2.69
C SER A 435 28.77 -28.65 3.40
N PHE A 436 29.07 -28.17 4.61
CA PHE A 436 28.17 -27.28 5.35
C PHE A 436 27.93 -25.97 4.60
N SER A 437 29.00 -25.32 4.11
CA SER A 437 28.93 -24.08 3.33
C SER A 437 28.12 -24.27 2.04
N ALA A 438 28.36 -25.35 1.30
CA ALA A 438 27.64 -25.64 0.06
C ALA A 438 26.13 -25.88 0.30
N GLN A 439 25.78 -26.60 1.36
CA GLN A 439 24.37 -26.83 1.71
C GLN A 439 23.67 -25.53 2.16
N GLN A 440 24.32 -24.70 2.99
CA GLN A 440 23.79 -23.38 3.33
C GLN A 440 23.55 -22.52 2.09
N GLY A 441 24.53 -22.47 1.17
CA GLY A 441 24.42 -21.70 -0.08
C GLY A 441 23.26 -22.17 -0.97
N ALA A 442 23.03 -23.47 -1.08
CA ALA A 442 21.91 -24.01 -1.84
C ALA A 442 20.55 -23.59 -1.26
N VAL A 443 20.38 -23.64 0.06
CA VAL A 443 19.13 -23.21 0.73
C VAL A 443 18.89 -21.71 0.52
N GLN A 444 19.93 -20.88 0.66
CA GLN A 444 19.83 -19.43 0.46
C GLN A 444 19.43 -19.06 -0.98
N VAL A 445 20.05 -19.68 -2.00
CA VAL A 445 19.71 -19.40 -3.40
C VAL A 445 18.31 -19.90 -3.73
N ARG A 446 17.89 -21.04 -3.17
CA ARG A 446 16.51 -21.52 -3.32
C ARG A 446 15.49 -20.54 -2.73
N ARG A 447 15.77 -20.00 -1.54
CA ARG A 447 14.96 -18.94 -0.92
C ARG A 447 14.89 -17.71 -1.82
N ALA A 448 16.01 -17.29 -2.40
CA ALA A 448 16.06 -16.14 -3.30
C ALA A 448 15.20 -16.36 -4.57
N LEU A 449 15.25 -17.55 -5.16
CA LEU A 449 14.42 -17.91 -6.31
C LEU A 449 12.92 -17.88 -5.97
N LEU A 450 12.52 -18.43 -4.82
CA LEU A 450 11.11 -18.42 -4.38
C LEU A 450 10.64 -17.00 -4.02
N SER A 451 11.51 -16.18 -3.44
CA SER A 451 11.22 -14.77 -3.13
C SER A 451 11.03 -13.94 -4.41
N ASN A 452 11.85 -14.19 -5.44
CA ASN A 452 11.69 -13.60 -6.76
C ASN A 452 10.32 -13.96 -7.38
N ALA A 453 9.89 -15.22 -7.25
CA ALA A 453 8.54 -15.62 -7.67
C ALA A 453 7.44 -14.88 -6.87
N ALA A 454 7.55 -14.77 -5.54
CA ALA A 454 6.58 -14.01 -4.76
C ALA A 454 6.47 -12.53 -5.19
N GLN A 455 7.59 -11.88 -5.54
CA GLN A 455 7.60 -10.51 -6.08
C GLN A 455 6.92 -10.42 -7.45
N LEU A 456 7.09 -11.46 -8.28
CA LEU A 456 6.47 -11.56 -9.60
C LEU A 456 4.94 -11.58 -9.52
N TYR A 457 4.39 -12.30 -8.54
CA TYR A 457 2.96 -12.29 -8.28
C TYR A 457 2.47 -10.87 -7.95
N LYS A 458 3.11 -10.16 -7.02
CA LYS A 458 2.76 -8.75 -6.72
C LYS A 458 2.80 -7.87 -7.96
N ALA A 459 3.82 -8.02 -8.79
CA ALA A 459 4.01 -7.22 -9.99
C ALA A 459 2.92 -7.38 -11.04
N LEU A 460 2.23 -8.53 -11.07
CA LEU A 460 1.30 -8.90 -12.14
C LEU A 460 -0.14 -9.21 -11.72
N ALA A 461 -0.35 -9.72 -10.51
CA ALA A 461 -1.68 -10.07 -9.99
C ALA A 461 -2.60 -8.85 -9.82
N GLY A 462 -2.05 -7.63 -9.88
CA GLY A 462 -2.84 -6.40 -9.96
C GLY A 462 -3.71 -6.26 -11.22
N GLN A 463 -3.54 -7.14 -12.22
CA GLN A 463 -4.20 -7.03 -13.52
C GLN A 463 -5.55 -7.79 -13.61
N ALA A 464 -5.84 -8.73 -12.71
CA ALA A 464 -7.08 -9.53 -12.76
C ALA A 464 -8.16 -9.15 -11.75
N ALA A 465 -7.89 -8.17 -10.89
CA ALA A 465 -8.92 -7.63 -10.00
C ALA A 465 -9.77 -6.60 -10.76
N GLN A 466 -10.53 -7.06 -11.76
CA GLN A 466 -11.68 -6.35 -12.32
C GLN A 466 -12.97 -7.04 -11.90
#